data_AF-A0A2G2JNJ5-F1
#
_entry.id   AF-A0A2G2JNJ5-F1
#
_cell.length_a   1.000
_cell.length_b   1.000
_cell.length_c   1.000
_cell.angle_alpha   90.00
_cell.angle_beta   90.00
_cell.angle_gamma   90.00
#
_symmetry.space_group_name_H-M   'P 1'
#
loop_
_entity.id
_entity.type
_entity.pdbx_description
1 polymer ?
#
loop_
_entity_poly.entity_id
_entity_poly.type
_entity_poly.pdbx_seq_one_letter_code
_entity_poly.pdbx_strand_id
1 'polypeptide(L)'
;MLLDWVAVMGFFLITYIVSTVWRKWAFSRNKYSETSIKWHVPRFIYIATVFSLMSMPIAWWLFGHTGAKIFGQFILPESVFGLYILWILGSDKHNKSLKSDAKKRAL
;
A
#
# COMPACT_ATOMS: atom_id res chain seq x y z
N MET A 1 -9.79 -3.93 32.23
CA MET A 1 -10.46 -4.85 31.29
C MET A 1 -11.33 -4.11 30.28
N LEU A 2 -12.45 -3.47 30.67
CA LEU A 2 -13.30 -2.73 29.70
C LEU A 2 -12.55 -1.57 29.04
N LEU A 3 -11.77 -0.81 29.82
CA LEU A 3 -10.94 0.29 29.32
C LEU A 3 -9.91 -0.16 28.28
N ASP A 4 -9.29 -1.32 28.49
CA ASP A 4 -8.28 -1.89 27.59
C ASP A 4 -8.90 -2.27 26.24
N TRP A 5 -10.09 -2.89 26.27
CA TRP A 5 -10.85 -3.21 25.06
C TRP A 5 -11.34 -1.97 24.29
N VAL A 6 -11.78 -0.94 25.00
CA VAL A 6 -12.14 0.35 24.39
C VAL A 6 -10.92 1.00 23.73
N ALA A 7 -9.74 0.94 24.36
CA ALA A 7 -8.51 1.46 23.79
C ALA A 7 -8.09 0.70 22.53
N VAL A 8 -8.20 -0.64 22.53
CA VAL A 8 -7.93 -1.48 21.35
C VAL A 8 -8.89 -1.15 20.20
N MET A 9 -10.18 -1.05 20.48
CA MET A 9 -11.19 -0.68 19.47
C MET A 9 -10.97 0.73 18.93
N GLY A 10 -10.63 1.69 19.80
CA GLY A 10 -10.27 3.05 19.42
C GLY A 10 -9.04 3.09 18.51
N PHE A 11 -8.00 2.31 18.84
CA PHE A 11 -6.80 2.19 18.02
C PHE A 11 -7.11 1.64 16.62
N PHE A 12 -7.93 0.58 16.53
CA PHE A 12 -8.35 0.04 15.23
C PHE A 12 -9.17 1.04 14.42
N LEU A 13 -10.09 1.77 15.06
CA LEU A 13 -10.90 2.79 14.39
C LEU A 13 -10.03 3.93 13.85
N ILE A 14 -9.09 4.43 14.65
CA ILE A 14 -8.15 5.49 14.23
C ILE A 14 -7.30 4.99 13.07
N THR A 15 -6.73 3.79 13.19
CA THR A 15 -5.91 3.18 12.13
C THR A 15 -6.70 3.04 10.84
N TYR A 16 -7.96 2.62 10.92
CA TYR A 16 -8.87 2.51 9.78
C TYR A 16 -9.16 3.88 9.12
N ILE A 17 -9.46 4.91 9.93
CA ILE A 17 -9.73 6.26 9.44
C ILE A 17 -8.49 6.83 8.75
N VAL A 18 -7.32 6.76 9.41
CA VAL A 18 -6.05 7.24 8.87
C VAL A 18 -5.72 6.53 7.56
N SER A 19 -5.84 5.20 7.52
CA SER A 19 -5.61 4.40 6.31
C SER A 19 -6.53 4.80 5.16
N THR A 20 -7.80 5.10 5.47
CA THR A 20 -8.80 5.52 4.47
C THR A 20 -8.49 6.89 3.90
N VAL A 21 -8.14 7.85 4.75
CA VAL A 21 -7.75 9.21 4.34
C VAL A 21 -6.50 9.14 3.47
N TRP A 22 -5.52 8.34 3.87
CA TRP A 22 -4.25 8.23 3.15
C TRP A 22 -4.41 7.54 1.80
N ARG A 23 -5.25 6.51 1.72
CA ARG A 23 -5.66 5.90 0.46
C ARG A 23 -6.33 6.93 -0.45
N LYS A 24 -7.32 7.67 0.05
CA LYS A 24 -8.00 8.70 -0.76
C LYS A 24 -7.00 9.73 -1.29
N TRP A 25 -6.08 10.19 -0.46
CA TRP A 25 -5.02 11.11 -0.89
C TRP A 25 -4.13 10.50 -1.98
N ALA A 26 -3.63 9.27 -1.79
CA ALA A 26 -2.74 8.60 -2.73
C ALA A 26 -3.39 8.39 -4.12
N PHE A 27 -4.68 8.10 -4.15
CA PHE A 27 -5.45 7.88 -5.38
C PHE A 27 -6.18 9.11 -5.91
N SER A 28 -6.21 10.22 -5.18
CA SER A 28 -6.81 11.50 -5.64
C SER A 28 -6.09 12.10 -6.85
N ARG A 29 -4.85 11.69 -7.10
CA ARG A 29 -3.97 12.22 -8.16
C ARG A 29 -4.23 11.60 -9.54
N ASN A 30 -5.43 11.09 -9.79
CA ASN A 30 -5.86 10.53 -11.09
C ASN A 30 -5.85 11.54 -12.26
N LYS A 31 -5.74 12.84 -11.99
CA LYS A 31 -5.61 13.88 -13.02
C LYS A 31 -4.25 13.83 -13.75
N TYR A 32 -3.22 13.24 -13.14
CA TYR A 32 -1.90 13.12 -13.75
C TYR A 32 -1.81 11.84 -14.58
N SER A 33 -1.06 11.89 -15.70
CA SER A 33 -0.82 10.70 -16.51
C SER A 33 -0.06 9.64 -15.73
N GLU A 34 -0.26 8.38 -16.10
CA GLU A 34 0.48 7.22 -15.58
C GLU A 34 1.99 7.28 -15.90
N THR A 35 2.44 8.21 -16.75
CA THR A 35 3.86 8.48 -17.00
C THR A 35 4.45 9.53 -16.05
N SER A 36 3.62 10.21 -15.25
CA SER A 36 4.05 11.30 -14.39
C SER A 36 4.46 10.80 -13.01
N ILE A 37 5.60 11.28 -12.51
CA ILE A 37 6.06 11.01 -11.15
C ILE A 37 5.04 11.46 -10.09
N LYS A 38 4.23 12.49 -10.39
CA LYS A 38 3.16 12.98 -9.51
C LYS A 38 2.01 11.98 -9.35
N TRP A 39 1.86 11.04 -10.28
CA TRP A 39 0.95 9.91 -10.17
C TRP A 39 1.59 8.77 -9.36
N HIS A 40 2.88 8.50 -9.57
CA HIS A 40 3.55 7.38 -8.91
C HIS A 40 3.84 7.60 -7.43
N VAL A 41 4.41 8.75 -7.07
CA VAL A 41 4.95 9.02 -5.72
C VAL A 41 3.91 8.80 -4.60
N PRO A 42 2.69 9.35 -4.67
CA PRO A 42 1.72 9.17 -3.59
C PRO A 42 1.29 7.69 -3.40
N ARG A 43 1.19 6.94 -4.50
CA ARG A 43 0.82 5.52 -4.49
C ARG A 43 1.95 4.64 -4.00
N PHE A 44 3.17 4.94 -4.43
CA PHE A 44 4.38 4.27 -3.95
C PHE A 44 4.50 4.43 -2.43
N ILE A 45 4.39 5.66 -1.91
CA ILE A 45 4.43 5.93 -0.47
C ILE A 45 3.34 5.16 0.28
N TYR A 46 2.10 5.15 -0.24
CA TYR A 46 1.01 4.41 0.38
C TYR A 46 1.31 2.90 0.46
N ILE A 47 1.74 2.29 -0.65
CA ILE A 47 2.08 0.87 -0.72
C ILE A 47 3.28 0.55 0.21
N ALA A 48 4.31 1.39 0.18
CA ALA A 48 5.49 1.26 1.03
C ALA A 48 5.11 1.25 2.51
N THR A 49 4.24 2.17 2.94
CA THR A 49 3.82 2.24 4.33
C THR A 49 2.98 1.03 4.73
N VAL A 50 2.00 0.63 3.93
CA VAL A 50 1.16 -0.54 4.24
C VAL A 50 2.02 -1.80 4.32
N PHE A 51 2.94 -1.99 3.37
CA PHE A 51 3.86 -3.11 3.40
C PHE A 51 4.75 -3.09 4.65
N SER A 52 5.34 -1.93 4.96
CA SER A 52 6.22 -1.77 6.13
C SER A 52 5.50 -2.05 7.45
N LEU A 53 4.26 -1.57 7.61
CA LEU A 53 3.44 -1.81 8.80
C LEU A 53 3.15 -3.29 9.01
N MET A 54 3.03 -4.07 7.93
CA MET A 54 2.81 -5.51 8.00
C MET A 54 4.12 -6.28 8.22
N SER A 55 5.18 -5.93 7.50
CA SER A 55 6.41 -6.71 7.46
C SER A 55 7.35 -6.44 8.63
N MET A 56 7.43 -5.21 9.13
CA MET A 56 8.38 -4.85 10.20
C MET A 56 8.08 -5.55 11.54
N PRO A 57 6.82 -5.61 12.03
CA PRO A 57 6.50 -6.37 13.23
C PRO A 57 6.83 -7.86 13.09
N ILE A 58 6.58 -8.43 11.91
CA ILE A 58 6.90 -9.84 11.61
C ILE A 58 8.41 -10.06 11.59
N ALA A 59 9.17 -9.19 10.92
CA ALA A 59 10.62 -9.27 10.87
C ALA A 59 11.24 -9.14 12.27
N TRP A 60 10.70 -8.25 13.10
CA TRP A 60 11.10 -8.13 14.50
C TRP A 60 10.78 -9.39 15.30
N TRP A 61 9.58 -9.94 15.14
CA TRP A 61 9.17 -11.13 15.87
C TRP A 61 10.00 -12.37 15.51
N LEU A 62 10.34 -12.55 14.23
CA LEU A 62 11.11 -13.69 13.75
C LEU A 62 12.62 -13.56 13.98
N PHE A 63 13.18 -12.36 13.80
CA PHE A 63 14.64 -12.16 13.74
C PHE A 63 15.18 -11.17 14.79
N GLY A 64 14.31 -10.70 15.69
CA GLY A 64 14.64 -9.74 16.73
C GLY A 64 15.04 -8.35 16.19
N HIS A 65 15.62 -7.54 17.07
CA HIS A 65 16.00 -6.16 16.74
C HIS A 65 17.02 -6.06 15.59
N THR A 66 18.05 -6.92 15.62
CA THR A 66 19.14 -6.88 14.63
C THR A 66 18.63 -7.31 13.26
N GLY A 67 17.83 -8.37 13.19
CA GLY A 67 17.21 -8.80 11.94
C GLY A 67 16.24 -7.77 11.37
N ALA A 68 15.40 -7.15 12.21
CA ALA A 68 14.51 -6.07 11.78
C ALA A 68 15.29 -4.86 11.22
N LYS A 69 16.44 -4.51 11.81
CA LYS A 69 17.30 -3.43 11.33
C LYS A 69 17.88 -3.72 9.95
N ILE A 70 18.43 -4.93 9.75
CA ILE A 70 18.99 -5.38 8.47
C ILE A 70 17.88 -5.44 7.41
N PHE A 71 16.73 -6.04 7.77
CA PHE A 71 15.56 -6.11 6.90
C PHE A 71 15.09 -4.70 6.49
N GLY A 72 14.95 -3.79 7.44
CA GLY A 72 14.52 -2.42 7.18
C GLY A 72 15.46 -1.62 6.29
N GLN A 73 16.77 -1.84 6.41
CA GLN A 73 17.77 -1.08 5.68
C GLN A 73 18.01 -1.62 4.26
N PHE A 74 18.01 -2.94 4.07
CA PHE A 74 18.42 -3.56 2.81
C PHE A 74 17.28 -4.27 2.08
N ILE A 75 16.45 -5.03 2.79
CA ILE A 75 15.44 -5.90 2.16
C ILE A 75 14.15 -5.14 1.86
N LEU A 76 13.72 -4.28 2.78
CA LEU A 76 12.45 -3.57 2.71
C LEU A 76 12.38 -2.59 1.52
N PRO A 77 13.39 -1.74 1.24
CA PRO A 77 13.34 -0.86 0.07
C PRO A 77 13.22 -1.62 -1.25
N GLU A 78 13.97 -2.71 -1.41
CA GLU A 78 13.94 -3.56 -2.61
C GLU A 78 12.59 -4.28 -2.75
N SER A 79 12.08 -4.83 -1.65
CA SER A 79 10.78 -5.52 -1.62
C SER A 79 9.64 -4.57 -1.97
N VAL A 80 9.65 -3.35 -1.42
CA VAL A 80 8.65 -2.32 -1.73
C VAL A 80 8.71 -1.94 -3.21
N PHE A 81 9.90 -1.79 -3.78
CA PHE A 81 10.05 -1.48 -5.20
C PHE A 81 9.51 -2.60 -6.09
N GLY A 82 9.85 -3.86 -5.81
CA GLY A 82 9.33 -5.01 -6.54
C GLY A 82 7.81 -5.13 -6.43
N LEU A 83 7.25 -4.97 -5.23
CA LEU A 83 5.81 -5.02 -4.98
C LEU A 83 5.07 -3.88 -5.70
N TYR A 84 5.69 -2.70 -5.79
CA TYR A 84 5.15 -1.58 -6.54
C TYR A 84 5.08 -1.85 -8.05
N ILE A 85 6.14 -2.42 -8.63
CA ILE A 85 6.15 -2.80 -10.05
C ILE A 85 5.08 -3.86 -10.32
N LEU A 86 4.98 -4.89 -9.48
CA LEU A 86 3.94 -5.91 -9.58
C LEU A 86 2.53 -5.30 -9.53
N TRP A 87 2.33 -4.32 -8.64
CA TRP A 87 1.06 -3.61 -8.53
C TRP A 87 0.70 -2.83 -9.80
N ILE A 88 1.66 -2.10 -10.40
CA ILE A 88 1.46 -1.39 -11.67
C ILE A 88 1.08 -2.38 -12.78
N LEU A 89 1.85 -3.45 -12.94
CA LEU A 89 1.62 -4.44 -14.00
C LEU A 89 0.26 -5.14 -13.86
N GLY A 90 -0.16 -5.44 -12.63
CA GLY A 90 -1.49 -6.00 -12.35
C GLY A 90 -2.61 -5.01 -12.65
N SER A 91 -2.44 -3.75 -12.26
CA SER A 91 -3.41 -2.67 -12.50
C SER A 91 -3.64 -2.45 -14.01
N ASP A 92 -2.57 -2.44 -14.82
CA ASP A 92 -2.66 -2.26 -16.26
C ASP A 92 -3.44 -3.38 -16.95
N LYS A 93 -3.20 -4.64 -16.54
CA LYS A 93 -3.94 -5.80 -17.08
C LYS A 93 -5.44 -5.70 -16.77
N HIS A 94 -5.78 -5.33 -15.54
CA HIS A 94 -7.17 -5.17 -15.13
C HIS A 94 -7.86 -4.01 -15.88
N ASN A 95 -7.18 -2.87 -16.03
CA ASN A 95 -7.73 -1.69 -16.69
C ASN A 95 -7.94 -1.89 -18.20
N LYS A 96 -7.04 -2.64 -18.87
CA LYS A 96 -7.20 -3.05 -20.27
C LYS A 96 -8.35 -4.04 -20.47
N SER A 97 -8.52 -5.00 -19.56
CA SER A 97 -9.65 -5.93 -19.59
C SER A 97 -10.99 -5.20 -19.53
N LEU A 98 -11.14 -4.25 -18.59
CA LEU A 98 -12.38 -3.49 -18.43
C LEU A 98 -12.72 -2.64 -19.66
N LYS A 99 -11.72 -2.01 -20.30
CA LYS A 99 -11.92 -1.24 -21.55
C LYS A 99 -12.34 -2.13 -22.71
N SER A 100 -11.79 -3.34 -22.81
CA SER A 100 -12.17 -4.33 -23.82
C SER A 100 -13.61 -4.78 -23.63
N ASP A 101 -14.02 -5.10 -22.40
CA ASP A 101 -15.39 -5.54 -22.11
C ASP A 101 -16.42 -4.43 -22.31
N ALA A 102 -16.10 -3.19 -21.94
CA ALA A 102 -16.96 -2.04 -22.23
C ALA A 102 -17.14 -1.81 -23.73
N LYS A 103 -16.07 -1.96 -24.53
CA LYS A 103 -16.13 -1.87 -25.99
C LYS A 103 -16.98 -2.99 -26.61
N LYS A 104 -16.91 -4.21 -26.08
CA LYS A 104 -17.74 -5.34 -26.53
C LYS A 104 -19.23 -5.18 -26.19
N ARG A 105 -19.58 -4.49 -25.11
CA ARG A 105 -20.99 -4.24 -24.71
C ARG A 105 -21.64 -3.07 -25.45
N ALA A 106 -20.84 -2.22 -26.10
CA ALA A 106 -21.31 -1.08 -26.88
C ALA A 106 -21.47 -1.40 -28.39
N LEU A 107 -21.13 -2.62 -28.78
CA LEU A 107 -21.29 -3.20 -30.13
C LEU A 107 -22.45 -4.19 -30.10
#